data_AF-A0A0D7B8H2-F1
#
_entry.id   AF-A0A0D7B8H2-F1
#
_cell.length_a   1.000
_cell.length_b   1.000
_cell.length_c   1.000
_cell.angle_alpha   90.00
_cell.angle_beta   90.00
_cell.angle_gamma   90.00
#
_symmetry.space_group_name_H-M   'P 1'
#
loop_
_entity.id
_entity.type
_entity.pdbx_description
1 polymer ?
#
loop_
_entity_poly.entity_id
_entity_poly.type
_entity_poly.pdbx_seq_one_letter_code
_entity_poly.pdbx_strand_id
1 'polypeptide(L)'
;MDLTSPYEALVRDPFFCPDDSIKDDVRRFIAEQESNLFKLDSNISHTSVCDDDLQEHRVNAQMFVEHHKAILSVKRQVPVEVWRHIFSFCLPRDWGVDFAAKRAQEELGPWAIAAVCSRWRAAALDMPELW
;
A
#
# COMPACT_ATOMS: atom_id res chain seq x y z
N MET A 1 31.60 -11.16 -0.33
CA MET A 1 32.61 -10.79 0.68
C MET A 1 33.04 -12.10 1.33
N ASP A 2 34.26 -12.53 1.08
CA ASP A 2 34.79 -13.75 1.69
C ASP A 2 35.03 -13.47 3.17
N LEU A 3 34.31 -14.17 4.04
CA LEU A 3 34.43 -14.11 5.50
C LEU A 3 35.56 -15.03 6.01
N THR A 4 36.53 -15.35 5.16
CA THR A 4 37.57 -16.32 5.49
C THR A 4 38.52 -15.72 6.52
N SER A 5 38.47 -16.24 7.75
CA SER A 5 39.31 -15.75 8.83
C SER A 5 40.74 -16.31 8.66
N PRO A 6 41.79 -15.47 8.78
CA PRO A 6 43.17 -15.95 8.76
C PRO A 6 43.49 -16.92 9.93
N TYR A 7 42.63 -16.95 10.96
CA TYR A 7 42.76 -17.82 12.13
C TYR A 7 41.85 -19.06 12.05
N GLU A 8 41.19 -19.31 10.92
CA GLU A 8 40.19 -20.36 10.80
C GLU A 8 40.75 -21.79 10.96
N ALA A 9 42.05 -21.99 10.65
CA ALA A 9 42.74 -23.24 10.94
C ALA A 9 42.99 -23.44 12.44
N LEU A 10 43.27 -22.36 13.19
CA LEU A 10 43.51 -22.40 14.64
C LEU A 10 42.22 -22.64 15.42
N VAL A 11 41.09 -22.11 14.95
CA VAL A 11 39.76 -22.34 15.55
C VAL A 11 39.34 -23.82 15.51
N ARG A 12 39.83 -24.58 14.52
CA ARG A 12 39.51 -26.01 14.35
C ARG A 12 40.43 -26.97 15.11
N ASP A 13 41.52 -26.49 15.72
CA ASP A 13 42.45 -27.33 16.47
C ASP A 13 42.08 -27.35 17.97
N PRO A 14 41.57 -28.48 18.49
CA PRO A 14 41.15 -28.58 19.89
C PRO A 14 42.31 -28.66 20.88
N PHE A 15 43.55 -28.86 20.41
CA PHE A 15 44.75 -28.94 21.26
C PHE A 15 45.64 -27.69 21.18
N PHE A 16 45.22 -26.69 20.39
CA PHE A 16 45.97 -25.46 20.25
C PHE A 16 45.96 -24.64 21.55
N CYS A 17 47.14 -24.37 22.09
CA CYS A 17 47.34 -23.45 23.20
C CYS A 17 48.06 -22.21 22.68
N PRO A 18 47.36 -21.06 22.51
CA PRO A 18 47.98 -19.86 21.97
C PRO A 18 48.99 -19.26 22.94
N ASP A 19 50.14 -18.85 22.40
CA ASP A 19 51.04 -17.94 23.08
C ASP A 19 50.45 -16.53 23.17
N ASP A 20 51.11 -15.64 23.91
CA ASP A 20 50.61 -14.28 24.12
C ASP A 20 50.66 -13.41 22.86
N SER A 21 51.58 -13.67 21.92
CA SER A 21 51.63 -12.98 20.64
C SER A 21 50.39 -13.28 19.79
N ILE A 22 50.00 -14.55 19.70
CA ILE A 22 48.82 -14.97 18.93
C ILE A 22 47.54 -14.44 19.57
N LYS A 23 47.46 -14.43 20.91
CA LYS A 23 46.32 -13.80 21.62
C LYS A 23 46.20 -12.32 21.28
N ASP A 24 47.31 -11.59 21.26
CA ASP A 24 47.30 -10.15 20.99
C ASP A 24 46.98 -9.82 19.53
N ASP A 25 47.44 -10.64 18.59
CA ASP A 25 47.09 -10.50 17.18
C ASP A 25 45.60 -10.81 16.95
N VAL A 26 45.06 -11.86 17.55
CA VAL A 26 43.62 -12.19 17.46
C VAL A 26 42.76 -11.11 18.10
N ARG A 27 43.17 -10.55 19.25
CA ARG A 27 42.47 -9.42 19.89
C ARG A 27 42.43 -8.19 18.99
N ARG A 28 43.55 -7.85 18.35
CA ARG A 28 43.64 -6.72 17.40
C ARG A 28 42.73 -6.94 16.20
N PHE A 29 42.73 -8.15 15.66
CA PHE A 29 41.84 -8.53 14.57
C PHE A 29 40.37 -8.42 14.96
N ILE A 30 39.96 -8.92 16.13
CA ILE A 30 38.60 -8.77 16.64
C ILE A 30 38.22 -7.30 16.76
N ALA A 31 39.06 -6.47 17.39
CA ALA A 31 38.80 -5.04 17.55
C ALA A 31 38.64 -4.31 16.20
N GLU A 32 39.42 -4.69 15.19
CA GLU A 32 39.29 -4.17 13.83
C GLU A 32 37.95 -4.60 13.18
N GLN A 33 37.58 -5.88 13.30
CA GLN A 33 36.33 -6.38 12.75
C GLN A 33 35.10 -5.77 13.45
N GLU A 34 35.13 -5.60 14.77
CA GLU A 34 34.09 -4.92 15.54
C GLU A 34 33.95 -3.45 15.12
N SER A 35 35.06 -2.75 14.86
CA SER A 35 35.04 -1.38 14.34
C SER A 35 34.40 -1.31 12.94
N ASN A 36 34.68 -2.29 12.08
CA ASN A 36 34.10 -2.35 10.74
C ASN A 36 32.60 -2.69 10.78
N LEU A 37 32.19 -3.62 11.65
CA LEU A 37 30.77 -3.92 11.88
C LEU A 37 30.02 -2.68 12.37
N PHE A 38 30.56 -1.96 13.36
CA PHE A 38 29.94 -0.74 13.87
C PHE A 38 29.71 0.31 12.77
N LYS A 39 30.68 0.50 11.87
CA LYS A 39 30.53 1.41 10.72
C LYS A 39 29.43 0.92 9.76
N LEU A 40 29.37 -0.39 9.51
CA LEU A 40 28.37 -0.97 8.63
C LEU A 40 26.97 -0.83 9.21
N ASP A 41 26.78 -1.11 10.51
CA ASP A 41 25.52 -0.96 11.21
C ASP A 41 25.06 0.50 11.25
N SER A 42 25.98 1.45 11.43
CA SER A 42 25.67 2.88 11.36
C SER A 42 25.19 3.29 9.95
N ASN A 43 25.80 2.73 8.90
CA ASN A 43 25.40 3.02 7.53
C ASN A 43 24.04 2.39 7.18
N ILE A 44 23.79 1.16 7.64
CA ILE A 44 22.49 0.49 7.51
C ILE A 44 21.43 1.35 8.20
N SER A 45 21.65 1.71 9.47
CA SER A 45 20.72 2.51 10.27
C SER A 45 20.39 3.85 9.60
N HIS A 46 21.40 4.56 9.07
CA HIS A 46 21.20 5.82 8.37
C HIS A 46 20.41 5.64 7.07
N THR A 47 20.73 4.61 6.29
CA THR A 47 20.04 4.34 5.02
C THR A 47 18.59 3.94 5.26
N SER A 48 18.31 3.10 6.26
CA SER A 48 16.93 2.70 6.59
C SER A 48 16.07 3.86 7.05
N VAL A 49 16.62 4.83 7.80
CA VAL A 49 15.87 6.05 8.19
C VAL A 49 15.54 6.89 6.95
N CYS A 50 16.49 7.07 6.04
CA CYS A 50 16.25 7.80 4.79
C CYS A 50 15.20 7.10 3.90
N ASP A 51 15.23 5.78 3.85
CA ASP A 51 14.26 4.97 3.11
C ASP A 51 12.84 5.12 3.70
N ASP A 52 12.71 5.14 5.03
CA ASP A 52 11.43 5.37 5.72
C ASP A 52 10.87 6.76 5.39
N ASP A 53 11.68 7.82 5.46
CA ASP A 53 11.30 9.19 5.11
C ASP A 53 10.84 9.29 3.64
N LEU A 54 11.58 8.66 2.72
CA LEU A 54 11.24 8.63 1.29
C LEU A 54 9.93 7.87 1.04
N GLN A 55 9.70 6.78 1.76
CA GLN A 55 8.49 5.99 1.65
C GLN A 55 7.27 6.75 2.19
N GLU A 56 7.41 7.47 3.31
CA GLU A 56 6.37 8.37 3.82
C GLU A 56 6.04 9.45 2.79
N HIS A 57 7.06 10.13 2.26
CA HIS A 57 6.88 11.17 1.24
C HIS A 57 6.19 10.61 -0.02
N ARG A 58 6.54 9.39 -0.44
CA ARG A 58 5.89 8.71 -1.57
C ARG A 58 4.40 8.47 -1.30
N VAL A 59 4.04 7.96 -0.12
CA VAL A 59 2.63 7.73 0.24
C VAL A 59 1.85 9.05 0.23
N ASN A 60 2.42 10.10 0.82
CA ASN A 60 1.80 11.43 0.84
C ASN A 60 1.61 12.01 -0.57
N ALA A 61 2.62 11.90 -1.44
CA ALA A 61 2.53 12.33 -2.83
C ALA A 61 1.49 11.54 -3.62
N GLN A 62 1.40 10.22 -3.42
CA GLN A 62 0.38 9.37 -4.04
C GLN A 62 -1.02 9.78 -3.61
N MET A 63 -1.26 9.98 -2.30
CA MET A 63 -2.54 10.47 -1.79
C MET A 63 -2.92 11.82 -2.38
N PHE A 64 -1.96 12.75 -2.46
CA PHE A 64 -2.17 14.07 -3.07
C PHE A 64 -2.61 13.94 -4.52
N VAL A 65 -1.91 13.14 -5.33
CA VAL A 65 -2.25 12.93 -6.75
C VAL A 65 -3.63 12.30 -6.91
N GLU A 66 -3.93 11.25 -6.15
CA GLU A 66 -5.22 10.56 -6.27
C GLU A 66 -6.40 11.45 -5.83
N HIS A 67 -6.22 12.30 -4.82
CA HIS A 67 -7.24 13.30 -4.46
C HIS A 67 -7.53 14.22 -5.66
N HIS A 68 -6.51 14.78 -6.29
CA HIS A 68 -6.69 15.70 -7.41
C HIS A 68 -7.28 14.99 -8.64
N LYS A 69 -6.87 13.76 -8.94
CA LYS A 69 -7.51 12.93 -9.98
C LYS A 69 -8.97 12.66 -9.68
N ALA A 70 -9.34 12.47 -8.41
CA ALA A 70 -10.73 12.25 -8.03
C ALA A 70 -11.63 13.45 -8.38
N ILE A 71 -11.10 14.69 -8.39
CA ILE A 71 -11.81 15.88 -8.87
C ILE A 71 -12.16 15.74 -10.34
N LEU A 72 -11.20 15.28 -11.14
CA LEU A 72 -11.36 15.03 -12.57
C LEU A 72 -12.09 13.72 -12.88
N SER A 73 -12.53 12.96 -11.89
CA SER A 73 -13.25 11.71 -12.14
C SER A 73 -14.56 11.96 -12.91
N VAL A 74 -14.84 11.10 -13.89
CA VAL A 74 -16.02 11.19 -14.76
C VAL A 74 -17.32 11.35 -13.95
N LYS A 75 -17.42 10.65 -12.81
CA LYS A 75 -18.59 10.75 -11.92
C LYS A 75 -18.87 12.14 -11.35
N ARG A 76 -17.85 13.01 -11.26
CA ARG A 76 -18.01 14.43 -10.86
C ARG A 76 -18.34 15.34 -12.04
N GLN A 77 -17.96 14.96 -13.26
CA GLN A 77 -18.19 15.76 -14.47
C GLN A 77 -19.57 15.55 -15.10
N VAL A 78 -20.17 14.37 -14.94
CA VAL A 78 -21.51 14.07 -15.49
C VAL A 78 -22.57 14.92 -14.80
N PRO A 79 -23.37 15.73 -15.51
CA PRO A 79 -24.47 16.53 -14.93
C PRO A 79 -25.51 15.67 -14.20
N VAL A 80 -26.26 16.28 -13.26
CA VAL A 80 -27.25 15.53 -12.46
C VAL A 80 -28.40 15.00 -13.32
N GLU A 81 -28.74 15.71 -14.39
CA GLU A 81 -29.78 15.36 -15.37
C GLU A 81 -29.44 14.06 -16.09
N VAL A 82 -28.16 13.87 -16.44
CA VAL A 82 -27.67 12.64 -17.09
C VAL A 82 -27.73 11.48 -16.10
N TRP A 83 -27.40 11.70 -14.82
CA TRP A 83 -27.57 10.67 -13.78
C TRP A 83 -29.03 10.27 -13.61
N ARG A 84 -29.96 11.24 -13.51
CA ARG A 84 -31.40 10.96 -13.43
C ARG A 84 -31.89 10.19 -14.66
N HIS A 85 -31.41 10.55 -15.85
CA HIS A 85 -31.75 9.82 -17.07
C HIS A 85 -31.24 8.37 -17.02
N ILE A 86 -30.01 8.14 -16.55
CA ILE A 86 -29.47 6.79 -16.32
C ILE A 86 -30.34 6.03 -15.31
N PHE A 87 -30.68 6.63 -14.18
CA PHE A 87 -31.51 6.01 -13.16
C PHE A 87 -32.92 5.67 -13.65
N SER A 88 -33.48 6.44 -14.58
CA SER A 88 -34.79 6.14 -15.20
C SER A 88 -34.79 4.80 -15.96
N PHE A 89 -33.64 4.35 -16.46
CA PHE A 89 -33.51 3.03 -17.08
C PHE A 89 -33.52 1.88 -16.09
N CYS A 90 -33.31 2.16 -14.79
CA CYS A 90 -33.43 1.18 -13.71
C CYS A 90 -34.88 1.00 -13.25
N LEU A 91 -35.81 1.86 -13.70
CA LEU A 91 -37.23 1.72 -13.41
C LEU A 91 -37.84 0.56 -14.22
N PRO A 92 -38.81 -0.17 -13.65
CA PRO A 92 -39.60 -1.12 -14.42
C PRO A 92 -40.26 -0.41 -15.60
N ARG A 93 -40.10 -0.92 -16.83
CA ARG A 93 -40.91 -0.46 -17.95
C ARG A 93 -42.22 -1.23 -17.95
N ASP A 94 -43.30 -0.48 -18.06
CA ASP A 94 -44.67 -0.92 -17.82
C ASP A 94 -45.27 -1.83 -18.91
N TRP A 95 -44.56 -2.84 -19.43
CA TRP A 95 -45.19 -3.76 -20.38
C TRP A 95 -44.61 -5.17 -20.33
N GLY A 96 -45.26 -6.01 -19.51
CA GLY A 96 -45.05 -7.45 -19.47
C GLY A 96 -44.25 -7.90 -18.26
N VAL A 97 -44.68 -9.01 -17.64
CA VAL A 97 -44.03 -9.64 -16.49
C VAL A 97 -42.65 -10.15 -16.92
N ASP A 98 -41.68 -9.25 -16.96
CA ASP A 98 -40.31 -9.59 -17.30
C ASP A 98 -39.55 -9.84 -16.00
N PHE A 99 -39.30 -11.12 -15.69
CA PHE A 99 -38.59 -11.54 -14.48
C PHE A 99 -37.17 -10.91 -14.36
N ALA A 100 -36.62 -10.41 -15.46
CA ALA A 100 -35.38 -9.63 -15.48
C ALA A 100 -35.53 -8.23 -14.84
N ALA A 101 -36.67 -7.55 -15.04
CA ALA A 101 -36.94 -6.24 -14.45
C ALA A 101 -37.07 -6.33 -12.92
N LYS A 102 -37.65 -7.41 -12.40
CA LYS A 102 -37.76 -7.67 -10.96
C LYS A 102 -36.39 -7.86 -10.30
N ARG A 103 -35.48 -8.58 -10.98
CA ARG A 103 -34.10 -8.77 -10.52
C ARG A 103 -33.28 -7.48 -10.56
N ALA A 104 -33.47 -6.65 -11.60
CA ALA A 104 -32.88 -5.32 -11.67
C ALA A 104 -33.41 -4.40 -10.56
N GLN A 105 -34.67 -4.54 -10.15
CA GLN A 105 -35.22 -3.78 -9.02
C GLN A 105 -34.64 -4.23 -7.66
N GLU A 106 -34.34 -5.52 -7.52
CA GLU A 106 -33.66 -6.09 -6.34
C GLU A 106 -32.15 -5.74 -6.30
N GLU A 107 -31.47 -5.66 -7.46
CA GLU A 107 -30.03 -5.38 -7.56
C GLU A 107 -29.68 -3.87 -7.73
N LEU A 108 -30.56 -3.08 -8.36
CA LEU A 108 -30.38 -1.67 -8.72
C LEU A 108 -31.52 -0.76 -8.20
N GLY A 109 -32.22 -1.20 -7.14
CA GLY A 109 -33.27 -0.40 -6.51
C GLY A 109 -32.77 0.97 -5.98
N PRO A 110 -33.67 1.88 -5.58
CA PRO A 110 -33.34 3.22 -5.10
C PRO A 110 -32.22 3.21 -4.04
N TRP A 111 -32.22 2.21 -3.16
CA TRP A 111 -31.18 2.02 -2.15
C TRP A 111 -29.80 1.67 -2.72
N ALA A 112 -29.74 0.82 -3.74
CA ALA A 112 -28.48 0.46 -4.40
C ALA A 112 -27.86 1.68 -5.09
N ILE A 113 -28.68 2.48 -5.78
CA ILE A 113 -28.25 3.74 -6.39
C ILE A 113 -27.78 4.73 -5.32
N ALA A 114 -28.55 4.90 -4.24
CA ALA A 114 -28.21 5.78 -3.13
C ALA A 114 -26.99 5.34 -2.31
N ALA A 115 -26.56 4.07 -2.41
CA ALA A 115 -25.39 3.56 -1.70
C ALA A 115 -24.06 3.94 -2.36
N VAL A 116 -24.04 4.26 -3.67
CA VAL A 116 -22.79 4.46 -4.43
C VAL A 116 -21.96 5.64 -3.96
N CYS A 117 -22.57 6.82 -3.82
CA CYS A 117 -21.91 8.00 -3.27
C CYS A 117 -22.92 9.06 -2.82
N SER A 118 -22.46 10.08 -2.08
CA SER A 118 -23.31 11.18 -1.60
C SER A 118 -24.05 11.92 -2.73
N ARG A 119 -23.42 12.06 -3.89
CA ARG A 119 -24.04 12.72 -5.05
C ARG A 119 -25.15 11.89 -5.68
N TRP A 120 -24.94 10.58 -5.86
CA TRP A 120 -25.98 9.68 -6.38
C TRP A 120 -27.15 9.58 -5.40
N ARG A 121 -26.87 9.56 -4.10
CA ARG A 121 -27.89 9.63 -3.04
C ARG A 121 -28.74 10.88 -3.15
N ALA A 122 -28.12 12.07 -3.26
CA ALA A 122 -28.86 13.31 -3.42
C ALA A 122 -29.75 13.28 -4.69
N ALA A 123 -29.18 12.84 -5.81
CA ALA A 123 -29.93 12.74 -7.07
C ALA A 123 -31.08 11.73 -7.02
N ALA A 124 -30.92 10.61 -6.31
CA ALA A 124 -31.95 9.57 -6.15
C ALA A 124 -33.06 9.98 -5.17
N LEU A 125 -32.73 10.72 -4.10
CA LEU A 125 -33.73 11.28 -3.19
C LEU A 125 -34.58 12.36 -3.86
N ASP A 126 -34.00 13.10 -4.81
CA ASP A 126 -34.70 14.11 -5.63
C ASP A 126 -35.55 13.51 -6.76
N MET A 127 -35.59 12.17 -6.91
CA MET A 127 -36.28 11.49 -8.00
C MET A 127 -37.35 10.53 -7.44
N PRO A 128 -38.56 11.04 -7.15
CA PRO A 128 -39.65 10.26 -6.52
C PRO A 128 -40.01 8.98 -7.26
N GLU A 129 -39.79 8.94 -8.57
CA GLU A 129 -40.12 7.79 -9.43
C GLU A 129 -39.30 6.54 -9.11
N LEU A 130 -38.17 6.68 -8.39
CA LEU A 130 -37.32 5.56 -7.97
C LEU A 130 -37.88 4.76 -6.77
N TRP A 131 -38.83 5.31 -6.03
CA TRP A 131 -39.35 4.77 -4.76
C TRP A 131 -40.73 4.14 -4.93
#